data_AF-A0A1S4FV42-F1
#
_entry.id   AF-A0A1S4FV42-F1
#
_cell.length_a   1.000
_cell.length_b   1.000
_cell.length_c   1.000
_cell.angle_alpha   90.00
_cell.angle_beta   90.00
_cell.angle_gamma   90.00
#
_symmetry.space_group_name_H-M   'P 1'
#
loop_
_entity.id
_entity.type
_entity.pdbx_description
1 polymer ?
#
loop_
_entity_poly.entity_id
_entity_poly.type
_entity_poly.pdbx_seq_one_letter_code
_entity_poly.pdbx_strand_id
1 'polypeptide(L)'
;MKLLTLTAIACGLLVLASAKPAARSYTMDELARIVEEFRVKFDDLHEEKDAFVNLARIITRAELKLLNEATVDNLADAWSDIEHHFDGTRKIIGDMIILPNANEECLLGLVEEIVAERIRAADEMSRCASDKIGIKEGLADEFRSLVNLLQRISTAAAEYTLYSFANHNSFVDPEEQIEWLERNYQNQVYFWDNVARPEAQEDLDYLEVNRPYLVEENRLCLERIQVQMTEVDRSINQRINQCVV
;
A
#
# COMPACT_ATOMS: atom_id res chain seq x y z
N MET A 1 -4.29 -3.41 -13.22
CA MET A 1 -5.51 -3.97 -12.60
C MET A 1 -5.84 -5.34 -13.21
N LYS A 2 -5.25 -6.40 -12.66
CA LYS A 2 -5.65 -7.80 -12.91
C LYS A 2 -6.36 -8.30 -11.66
N LEU A 3 -7.63 -7.94 -11.51
CA LEU A 3 -8.44 -8.24 -10.32
C LEU A 3 -9.51 -9.32 -10.62
N LEU A 4 -9.21 -10.27 -11.51
CA LEU A 4 -10.19 -11.25 -12.00
C LEU A 4 -9.74 -12.72 -11.91
N THR A 5 -8.73 -13.08 -11.13
CA THR A 5 -8.27 -14.49 -11.06
C THR A 5 -8.06 -15.04 -9.64
N LEU A 6 -8.75 -14.51 -8.63
CA LEU A 6 -8.76 -15.10 -7.28
C LEU A 6 -10.03 -15.92 -6.95
N THR A 7 -11.01 -15.97 -7.86
CA THR A 7 -12.25 -16.76 -7.67
C THR A 7 -12.16 -18.22 -8.17
N ALA A 8 -10.97 -18.71 -8.56
CA ALA A 8 -10.82 -20.06 -9.13
C ALA A 8 -9.89 -21.03 -8.36
N ILE A 9 -9.20 -20.60 -7.30
CA ILE A 9 -8.20 -21.45 -6.61
C ILE A 9 -8.80 -22.25 -5.43
N ALA A 10 -10.11 -22.14 -5.17
CA ALA A 10 -10.79 -22.97 -4.15
C ALA A 10 -11.26 -24.36 -4.65
N CYS A 11 -11.04 -24.71 -5.93
CA CYS A 11 -11.56 -25.95 -6.54
C CYS A 11 -10.48 -26.96 -6.98
N GLY A 12 -9.30 -26.94 -6.34
CA GLY A 12 -8.22 -27.89 -6.60
C GLY A 12 -8.32 -29.22 -5.83
N LEU A 13 -9.53 -29.77 -5.60
CA LEU A 13 -9.73 -31.12 -5.06
C LEU A 13 -9.68 -32.14 -6.21
N LEU A 14 -8.49 -32.40 -6.75
CA LEU A 14 -8.27 -33.53 -7.64
C LEU A 14 -8.12 -34.80 -6.80
N VAL A 15 -9.25 -35.49 -6.63
CA VAL A 15 -9.33 -36.85 -6.09
C VAL A 15 -8.64 -37.79 -7.07
N LEU A 16 -7.40 -38.17 -6.78
CA LEU A 16 -6.79 -39.39 -7.33
C LEU A 16 -7.19 -40.55 -6.42
N ALA A 17 -8.13 -41.37 -6.88
CA ALA A 17 -8.52 -42.60 -6.23
C ALA A 17 -7.40 -43.64 -6.41
N SER A 18 -6.47 -43.70 -5.46
CA SER A 18 -5.55 -44.82 -5.28
C SER A 18 -6.25 -45.92 -4.48
N ALA A 19 -6.22 -47.15 -4.98
CA ALA A 19 -6.77 -48.33 -4.29
C ALA A 19 -6.09 -48.50 -2.91
N LYS A 20 -6.90 -48.55 -1.84
CA LYS A 20 -6.43 -48.73 -0.47
C LYS A 20 -5.71 -50.08 -0.32
N PRO A 21 -4.45 -50.12 0.18
CA PRO A 21 -3.82 -51.35 0.64
C PRO A 21 -4.60 -51.92 1.83
N ALA A 22 -4.38 -53.20 2.17
CA ALA A 22 -5.00 -53.83 3.34
C ALA A 22 -4.76 -53.00 4.62
N ALA A 23 -5.87 -52.64 5.28
CA ALA A 23 -5.92 -51.72 6.41
C ALA A 23 -4.96 -52.13 7.52
N ARG A 24 -4.03 -51.23 7.87
CA ARG A 24 -3.20 -51.38 9.05
C ARG A 24 -4.05 -51.02 10.27
N SER A 25 -4.26 -51.97 11.18
CA SER A 25 -4.92 -51.65 12.45
C SER A 25 -3.95 -50.83 13.33
N TYR A 26 -4.30 -49.57 13.59
CA TYR A 26 -3.62 -48.70 14.53
C TYR A 26 -4.19 -48.89 15.93
N THR A 27 -3.33 -48.95 16.94
CA THR A 27 -3.75 -48.84 18.34
C THR A 27 -4.06 -47.39 18.70
N MET A 28 -4.88 -47.16 19.74
CA MET A 28 -5.17 -45.80 20.21
C MET A 28 -3.92 -45.06 20.70
N ASP A 29 -2.93 -45.78 21.26
CA ASP A 29 -1.65 -45.19 21.68
C ASP A 29 -0.79 -44.76 20.48
N GLU A 30 -0.78 -45.56 19.40
CA GLU A 30 -0.11 -45.19 18.15
C GLU A 30 -0.79 -44.00 17.48
N LEU A 31 -2.12 -43.98 17.45
CA LEU A 31 -2.89 -42.84 16.92
C LEU A 31 -2.61 -41.56 17.72
N ALA A 32 -2.64 -41.63 19.06
CA ALA A 32 -2.38 -40.48 19.91
C ALA A 32 -0.99 -39.90 19.67
N ARG A 33 0.03 -40.75 19.49
CA ARG A 33 1.39 -40.31 19.12
C ARG A 33 1.44 -39.63 17.76
N ILE A 34 0.82 -40.21 16.73
CA ILE A 34 0.83 -39.64 15.38
C ILE A 34 0.09 -38.30 15.35
N VAL A 35 -1.06 -38.21 16.02
CA VAL A 35 -1.80 -36.96 16.16
C VAL A 35 -0.95 -35.90 16.86
N GLU A 36 -0.24 -36.26 17.93
CA GLU A 36 0.65 -35.33 18.62
C GLU A 36 1.81 -34.87 17.74
N GLU A 37 2.39 -35.76 16.93
CA GLU A 37 3.40 -35.38 15.94
C GLU A 37 2.85 -34.38 14.91
N PHE A 38 1.62 -34.57 14.44
CA PHE A 38 0.96 -33.62 13.53
C PHE A 38 0.56 -32.32 14.22
N ARG A 39 0.15 -32.35 15.50
CA ARG A 39 -0.12 -31.16 16.30
C ARG A 39 1.10 -30.23 16.31
N VAL A 40 2.26 -30.77 16.68
CA VAL A 40 3.52 -30.02 16.71
C VAL A 40 3.85 -29.45 15.33
N LYS A 41 3.74 -30.26 14.27
CA LYS A 41 3.98 -29.79 12.90
C LYS A 41 3.05 -28.65 12.47
N PHE A 42 1.76 -28.74 12.80
CA PHE A 42 0.80 -27.68 12.49
C PHE A 42 1.04 -26.41 13.31
N ASP A 43 1.47 -26.56 14.56
CA ASP A 43 1.87 -25.43 15.41
C ASP A 43 3.13 -24.74 14.87
N ASP A 44 4.17 -25.49 14.50
CA ASP A 44 5.38 -24.95 13.88
C ASP A 44 5.04 -24.19 12.58
N LEU A 45 4.15 -24.77 11.75
CA LEU A 45 3.67 -24.13 10.52
C LEU A 45 2.85 -22.88 10.80
N HIS A 46 2.04 -22.87 11.86
CA HIS A 46 1.30 -21.70 12.32
C HIS A 46 2.27 -20.58 12.76
N GLU A 47 3.27 -20.91 13.58
CA GLU A 47 4.27 -19.95 14.05
C GLU A 47 5.04 -19.31 12.90
N GLU A 48 5.46 -20.10 11.90
CA GLU A 48 6.11 -19.57 10.70
C GLU A 48 5.20 -18.60 9.94
N LYS A 49 3.94 -18.99 9.72
CA LYS A 49 2.95 -18.17 9.02
C LYS A 49 2.66 -16.88 9.78
N ASP A 50 2.49 -16.95 11.10
CA ASP A 50 2.21 -15.79 11.94
C ASP A 50 3.41 -14.83 11.98
N ALA A 51 4.63 -15.35 12.07
CA ALA A 51 5.85 -14.53 11.98
C ALA A 51 5.92 -13.75 10.66
N PHE A 52 5.61 -14.40 9.53
CA PHE A 52 5.54 -13.72 8.24
C PHE A 52 4.43 -12.67 8.19
N VAL A 53 3.23 -12.97 8.70
CA VAL A 53 2.13 -12.00 8.76
C VAL A 53 2.50 -10.78 9.59
N ASN A 54 3.18 -10.98 10.72
CA ASN A 54 3.66 -9.90 11.57
C ASN A 54 4.71 -9.04 10.85
N LEU A 55 5.64 -9.66 10.14
CA LEU A 55 6.63 -8.95 9.31
C LEU A 55 5.95 -8.12 8.21
N ALA A 56 5.01 -8.72 7.47
CA ALA A 56 4.25 -8.04 6.43
C ALA A 56 3.52 -6.80 6.97
N ARG A 57 2.87 -6.91 8.14
CA ARG A 57 2.21 -5.77 8.81
C ARG A 57 3.20 -4.65 9.16
N ILE A 58 4.40 -4.99 9.61
CA ILE A 58 5.45 -4.02 9.97
C ILE A 58 5.94 -3.30 8.71
N ILE A 59 6.29 -4.04 7.66
CA ILE A 59 6.77 -3.49 6.39
C ILE A 59 5.72 -2.54 5.80
N THR A 60 4.47 -2.98 5.64
CA THR A 60 3.40 -2.13 5.09
C THR A 60 3.24 -0.82 5.87
N ARG A 61 3.27 -0.87 7.20
CA ARG A 61 3.16 0.34 8.03
C ARG A 61 4.36 1.27 7.85
N ALA A 62 5.57 0.72 7.79
CA ALA A 62 6.79 1.51 7.59
C ALA A 62 6.76 2.20 6.22
N GLU A 63 6.44 1.45 5.17
CA GLU A 63 6.38 1.96 3.80
C GLU A 63 5.32 3.05 3.60
N LEU A 64 4.10 2.83 4.11
CA LEU A 64 3.04 3.85 4.05
C LEU A 64 3.39 5.10 4.87
N LYS A 65 4.14 4.94 5.98
CA LYS A 65 4.63 6.07 6.77
C LYS A 65 5.67 6.88 5.98
N LEU A 66 6.67 6.22 5.40
CA LEU A 66 7.70 6.87 4.59
C LEU A 66 7.10 7.60 3.38
N LEU A 67 6.08 7.02 2.73
CA LEU A 67 5.34 7.68 1.65
C LEU A 67 4.66 8.97 2.14
N ASN A 68 4.08 8.97 3.34
CA ASN A 68 3.45 10.17 3.90
C ASN A 68 4.46 11.25 4.22
N GLU A 69 5.56 10.88 4.88
CA GLU A 69 6.59 11.84 5.28
C GLU A 69 7.16 12.53 4.02
N ALA A 70 7.52 11.76 3.00
CA ALA A 70 8.01 12.31 1.74
C ALA A 70 6.98 13.18 0.99
N THR A 71 5.70 12.79 1.01
CA THR A 71 4.63 13.59 0.37
C THR A 71 4.40 14.90 1.12
N VAL A 72 4.44 14.87 2.45
CA VAL A 72 4.28 16.08 3.28
C VAL A 72 5.46 17.03 3.09
N ASP A 73 6.68 16.51 3.04
CA ASP A 73 7.89 17.32 2.79
C ASP A 73 7.80 18.03 1.44
N ASN A 74 7.44 17.30 0.37
CA ASN A 74 7.22 17.89 -0.96
C ASN A 74 6.15 19.00 -0.95
N LEU A 75 5.04 18.79 -0.23
CA LEU A 75 3.96 19.78 -0.13
C LEU A 75 4.38 21.01 0.70
N ALA A 76 5.18 20.82 1.75
CA ALA A 76 5.69 21.91 2.56
C ALA A 76 6.64 22.81 1.76
N ASP A 77 7.54 22.20 0.97
CA ASP A 77 8.44 22.93 0.06
C ASP A 77 7.64 23.71 -0.98
N ALA A 78 6.67 23.06 -1.65
CA ALA A 78 5.84 23.71 -2.65
C ALA A 78 4.99 24.85 -2.05
N TRP A 79 4.45 24.68 -0.84
CA TRP A 79 3.71 25.74 -0.16
C TRP A 79 4.58 26.96 0.12
N SER A 80 5.81 26.75 0.62
CA SER A 80 6.77 27.82 0.86
C SER A 80 7.09 28.57 -0.44
N ASP A 81 7.29 27.85 -1.54
CA ASP A 81 7.54 28.46 -2.84
C ASP A 81 6.34 29.29 -3.31
N ILE A 82 5.12 28.75 -3.26
CA ILE A 82 3.89 29.48 -3.65
C ILE A 82 3.70 30.75 -2.83
N GLU A 83 3.95 30.69 -1.51
CA GLU A 83 3.78 31.83 -0.61
C GLU A 83 4.73 32.98 -0.96
N HIS A 84 6.00 32.64 -1.22
CA HIS A 84 7.09 33.62 -1.32
C HIS A 84 7.52 33.97 -2.75
N HIS A 85 7.06 33.24 -3.77
CA HIS A 85 7.52 33.42 -5.15
C HIS A 85 7.42 34.87 -5.64
N PHE A 86 6.29 35.52 -5.37
CA PHE A 86 5.98 36.85 -5.87
C PHE A 86 6.42 37.99 -4.93
N ASP A 87 7.07 37.71 -3.81
CA ASP A 87 7.42 38.75 -2.82
C ASP A 87 8.32 39.84 -3.41
N GLY A 88 9.26 39.47 -4.28
CA GLY A 88 10.11 40.41 -5.00
C GLY A 88 9.30 41.34 -5.91
N THR A 89 8.42 40.77 -6.73
CA THR A 89 7.58 41.51 -7.68
C THR A 89 6.56 42.39 -6.98
N ARG A 90 5.93 41.90 -5.90
CA ARG A 90 5.04 42.69 -5.04
C ARG A 90 5.77 43.88 -4.43
N LYS A 91 7.02 43.69 -3.99
CA LYS A 91 7.86 44.78 -3.49
C LYS A 91 8.12 45.83 -4.57
N ILE A 92 8.49 45.41 -5.79
CA ILE A 92 8.71 46.33 -6.91
C ILE A 92 7.45 47.15 -7.20
N ILE A 93 6.28 46.50 -7.26
CA ILE A 93 5.00 47.19 -7.49
C ILE A 93 4.71 48.19 -6.35
N GLY A 94 4.93 47.79 -5.09
CA GLY A 94 4.76 48.65 -3.93
C GLY A 94 5.71 49.85 -3.93
N ASP A 95 6.94 49.69 -4.40
CA ASP A 95 7.92 50.78 -4.54
C ASP A 95 7.53 51.73 -5.70
N MET A 96 6.80 51.25 -6.72
CA MET A 96 6.35 52.08 -7.84
C MET A 96 5.07 52.84 -7.56
N ILE A 97 4.16 52.32 -6.74
CA ILE A 97 2.85 52.95 -6.47
C ILE A 97 2.97 54.32 -5.80
N ILE A 98 4.10 54.57 -5.11
CA ILE A 98 4.39 55.83 -4.42
C ILE A 98 4.95 56.92 -5.36
N LEU A 99 5.25 56.58 -6.62
CA LEU A 99 5.83 57.53 -7.57
C LEU A 99 4.77 58.55 -8.02
N PRO A 100 5.14 59.83 -8.22
CA PRO A 100 4.18 60.90 -8.57
C PRO A 100 3.42 60.67 -9.87
N ASN A 101 3.94 59.80 -10.73
CA ASN A 101 3.45 59.53 -12.06
C ASN A 101 3.03 58.07 -12.25
N ALA A 102 2.78 57.37 -11.14
CA ALA A 102 2.25 56.02 -11.12
C ALA A 102 0.79 55.99 -11.56
N ASN A 103 0.45 55.01 -12.41
CA ASN A 103 -0.92 54.59 -12.65
C ASN A 103 -1.30 53.52 -11.64
N GLU A 104 -1.93 53.94 -10.55
CA GLU A 104 -2.33 53.09 -9.43
C GLU A 104 -3.25 51.93 -9.87
N GLU A 105 -4.23 52.19 -10.75
CA GLU A 105 -5.16 51.18 -11.26
C GLU A 105 -4.41 50.06 -12.02
N CYS A 106 -3.45 50.44 -12.86
CA CYS A 106 -2.61 49.49 -13.60
C CYS A 106 -1.76 48.63 -12.66
N LEU A 107 -1.12 49.24 -11.65
CA LEU A 107 -0.29 48.52 -10.68
C LEU A 107 -1.11 47.59 -9.78
N LEU A 108 -2.29 48.02 -9.32
CA LEU A 108 -3.22 47.20 -8.55
C LEU A 108 -3.72 46.01 -9.37
N GLY A 109 -4.01 46.20 -10.66
CA GLY A 109 -4.37 45.10 -11.56
C GLY A 109 -3.27 44.02 -11.68
N LEU A 110 -1.99 44.41 -11.64
CA LEU A 110 -0.88 43.45 -11.60
C LEU A 110 -0.81 42.69 -10.26
N VAL A 111 -1.14 43.35 -9.14
CA VAL A 111 -1.23 42.68 -7.83
C VAL A 111 -2.39 41.69 -7.80
N GLU A 112 -3.54 42.04 -8.39
CA GLU A 112 -4.68 41.13 -8.52
C GLU A 112 -4.31 39.88 -9.34
N GLU A 113 -3.52 40.05 -10.41
CA GLU A 113 -2.99 38.93 -11.21
C GLU A 113 -2.08 38.02 -10.37
N ILE A 114 -1.18 38.59 -9.55
CA ILE A 114 -0.35 37.83 -8.59
C ILE A 114 -1.22 37.03 -7.60
N VAL A 115 -2.24 37.67 -7.02
CA VAL A 115 -3.11 37.03 -6.03
C VAL A 115 -3.90 35.89 -6.68
N ALA A 116 -4.48 36.12 -7.85
CA ALA A 116 -5.20 35.09 -8.60
C ALA A 116 -4.30 33.90 -8.93
N GLU A 117 -3.05 34.17 -9.33
CA GLU A 117 -2.08 33.13 -9.64
C GLU A 117 -1.68 32.31 -8.40
N ARG A 118 -1.48 32.96 -7.25
CA ARG A 118 -1.22 32.25 -5.98
C ARG A 118 -2.39 31.35 -5.56
N ILE A 119 -3.63 31.81 -5.75
CA ILE A 119 -4.82 31.00 -5.47
C ILE A 119 -4.87 29.78 -6.41
N ARG A 120 -4.65 29.99 -7.71
CA ARG A 120 -4.60 28.91 -8.70
C ARG A 120 -3.52 27.88 -8.34
N ALA A 121 -2.32 28.33 -7.97
CA ALA A 121 -1.22 27.47 -7.58
C ALA A 121 -1.54 26.64 -6.32
N ALA A 122 -2.20 27.24 -5.31
CA ALA A 122 -2.64 26.53 -4.11
C ALA A 122 -3.72 25.46 -4.42
N ASP A 123 -4.64 25.76 -5.34
CA ASP A 123 -5.64 24.80 -5.81
C ASP A 123 -4.98 23.63 -6.56
N GLU A 124 -3.97 23.91 -7.39
CA GLU A 124 -3.23 22.87 -8.10
C GLU A 124 -2.36 22.01 -7.19
N MET A 125 -1.74 22.61 -6.16
CA MET A 125 -1.05 21.87 -5.10
C MET A 125 -2.01 20.88 -4.41
N SER A 126 -3.23 21.33 -4.11
CA SER A 126 -4.27 20.49 -3.51
C SER A 126 -4.66 19.32 -4.43
N ARG A 127 -4.70 19.53 -5.76
CA ARG A 127 -4.93 18.45 -6.74
C ARG A 127 -3.77 17.45 -6.77
N CYS A 128 -2.52 17.92 -6.78
CA CYS A 128 -1.34 17.06 -6.71
C CYS A 128 -1.31 16.21 -5.42
N ALA A 129 -1.88 16.70 -4.32
CA ALA A 129 -2.02 15.96 -3.07
C ALA A 129 -3.19 14.94 -3.09
N SER A 130 -4.35 15.33 -3.62
CA SER A 130 -5.57 14.51 -3.62
C SER A 130 -5.36 13.14 -4.29
N ASP A 131 -4.69 13.11 -5.44
CA ASP A 131 -4.42 11.86 -6.16
C ASP A 131 -3.55 10.89 -5.33
N LYS A 132 -2.62 11.43 -4.53
CA LYS A 132 -1.73 10.62 -3.69
C LYS A 132 -2.42 10.10 -2.44
N ILE A 133 -3.35 10.85 -1.87
CA ILE A 133 -4.21 10.39 -0.78
C ILE A 133 -5.05 9.19 -1.24
N GLY A 134 -5.67 9.28 -2.42
CA GLY A 134 -6.47 8.18 -2.97
C GLY A 134 -5.66 6.90 -3.22
N ILE A 135 -4.46 7.03 -3.79
CA ILE A 135 -3.55 5.89 -4.00
C ILE A 135 -3.14 5.26 -2.66
N LYS A 136 -2.80 6.07 -1.67
CA LYS A 136 -2.41 5.61 -0.34
C LYS A 136 -3.54 4.84 0.35
N GLU A 137 -4.75 5.37 0.35
CA GLU A 137 -5.91 4.71 0.97
C GLU A 137 -6.20 3.38 0.30
N GLY A 138 -6.18 3.34 -1.04
CA GLY A 138 -6.33 2.11 -1.81
C GLY A 138 -5.27 1.06 -1.47
N LEU A 139 -3.98 1.44 -1.46
CA LEU A 139 -2.89 0.55 -1.08
C LEU A 139 -3.06 0.01 0.35
N ALA A 140 -3.40 0.89 1.30
CA ALA A 140 -3.58 0.49 2.70
C ALA A 140 -4.69 -0.55 2.87
N ASP A 141 -5.82 -0.40 2.16
CA ASP A 141 -6.94 -1.33 2.20
C ASP A 141 -6.60 -2.68 1.54
N GLU A 142 -5.91 -2.66 0.40
CA GLU A 142 -5.44 -3.87 -0.29
C GLU A 142 -4.49 -4.68 0.60
N PHE A 143 -3.48 -4.04 1.19
CA PHE A 143 -2.56 -4.72 2.10
C PHE A 143 -3.24 -5.21 3.37
N ARG A 144 -4.20 -4.44 3.92
CA ARG A 144 -4.99 -4.88 5.08
C ARG A 144 -5.78 -6.14 4.74
N SER A 145 -6.34 -6.24 3.54
CA SER A 145 -7.03 -7.43 3.06
C SER A 145 -6.08 -8.63 2.97
N LEU A 146 -4.90 -8.45 2.36
CA LEU A 146 -3.87 -9.47 2.24
C LEU A 146 -3.45 -10.02 3.61
N VAL A 147 -3.01 -9.16 4.55
CA VAL A 147 -2.54 -9.63 5.87
C VAL A 147 -3.66 -10.27 6.70
N ASN A 148 -4.92 -9.86 6.51
CA ASN A 148 -6.06 -10.52 7.17
C ASN A 148 -6.34 -11.90 6.58
N LEU A 149 -6.20 -12.08 5.26
CA LEU A 149 -6.31 -13.38 4.62
C LEU A 149 -5.20 -14.32 5.09
N LEU A 150 -3.94 -13.85 5.09
CA LEU A 150 -2.80 -14.62 5.58
C LEU A 150 -2.94 -14.97 7.07
N GLN A 151 -3.44 -14.06 7.91
CA GLN A 151 -3.74 -14.36 9.31
C GLN A 151 -4.77 -15.49 9.43
N ARG A 152 -5.82 -15.50 8.60
CA ARG A 152 -6.82 -16.58 8.62
C ARG A 152 -6.21 -17.91 8.22
N ILE A 153 -5.32 -17.93 7.22
CA ILE A 153 -4.58 -19.13 6.81
C ILE A 153 -3.65 -19.61 7.94
N SER A 154 -2.99 -18.69 8.63
CA SER A 154 -2.15 -18.97 9.80
C SER A 154 -2.97 -19.59 10.94
N THR A 155 -4.05 -18.93 11.37
CA THR A 155 -4.93 -19.42 12.44
C THR A 155 -5.59 -20.74 12.08
N ALA A 156 -5.97 -20.93 10.81
CA ALA A 156 -6.52 -22.20 10.37
C ALA A 156 -5.53 -23.33 10.65
N ALA A 157 -4.24 -23.16 10.32
CA ALA A 157 -3.21 -24.19 10.53
C ALA A 157 -3.17 -24.73 11.96
N ALA A 158 -3.22 -23.86 12.98
CA ALA A 158 -3.24 -24.24 14.39
C ALA A 158 -4.46 -25.11 14.77
N GLU A 159 -5.58 -24.95 14.06
CA GLU A 159 -6.83 -25.65 14.37
C GLU A 159 -6.99 -26.98 13.62
N TYR A 160 -6.12 -27.31 12.65
CA TYR A 160 -6.31 -28.49 11.78
C TYR A 160 -6.33 -29.81 12.55
N THR A 161 -5.51 -29.92 13.60
CA THR A 161 -5.45 -31.14 14.42
C THR A 161 -6.77 -31.36 15.14
N LEU A 162 -7.35 -30.32 15.75
CA LEU A 162 -8.67 -30.38 16.40
C LEU A 162 -9.80 -30.59 15.39
N TYR A 163 -9.74 -29.91 14.26
CA TYR A 163 -10.71 -30.05 13.17
C TYR A 163 -10.76 -31.48 12.61
N SER A 164 -9.65 -32.21 12.62
CA SER A 164 -9.61 -33.62 12.19
C SER A 164 -10.57 -34.49 13.03
N PHE A 165 -10.65 -34.26 14.35
CA PHE A 165 -11.53 -35.01 15.25
C PHE A 165 -13.01 -34.65 15.11
N ALA A 166 -13.32 -33.45 14.59
CA ALA A 166 -14.70 -33.06 14.30
C ALA A 166 -15.24 -33.75 13.04
N ASN A 167 -14.37 -34.18 12.12
CA ASN A 167 -14.75 -34.69 10.81
C ASN A 167 -14.45 -36.19 10.61
N HIS A 168 -13.59 -36.77 11.44
CA HIS A 168 -13.22 -38.18 11.37
C HIS A 168 -13.48 -38.89 12.70
N ASN A 169 -14.04 -40.10 12.62
CA ASN A 169 -14.24 -40.94 13.79
C ASN A 169 -12.99 -41.81 14.02
N SER A 170 -12.08 -41.30 14.85
CA SER A 170 -10.81 -41.93 15.23
C SER A 170 -10.94 -43.36 15.75
N PHE A 171 -12.09 -43.69 16.35
CA PHE A 171 -12.35 -45.01 16.92
C PHE A 171 -12.78 -46.05 15.88
N VAL A 172 -13.32 -45.59 14.74
CA VAL A 172 -13.85 -46.45 13.68
C VAL A 172 -12.87 -46.56 12.52
N ASP A 173 -12.22 -45.46 12.13
CA ASP A 173 -11.25 -45.42 11.03
C ASP A 173 -10.07 -44.50 11.36
N PRO A 174 -9.11 -44.95 12.21
CA PRO A 174 -7.94 -44.17 12.57
C PRO A 174 -6.99 -43.92 11.38
N GLU A 175 -6.99 -44.83 10.39
CA GLU A 175 -6.14 -44.71 9.21
C GLU A 175 -6.60 -43.54 8.33
N GLU A 176 -7.91 -43.38 8.12
CA GLU A 176 -8.45 -42.23 7.40
C GLU A 176 -8.10 -40.90 8.07
N GLN A 177 -8.17 -40.81 9.41
CA GLN A 177 -7.80 -39.59 10.13
C GLN A 177 -6.32 -39.24 9.94
N ILE A 178 -5.43 -40.25 9.99
CA ILE A 178 -3.99 -40.06 9.77
C ILE A 178 -3.71 -39.61 8.33
N GLU A 179 -4.30 -40.28 7.33
CA GLU A 179 -4.16 -39.90 5.92
C GLU A 179 -4.66 -38.47 5.66
N TRP A 180 -5.74 -38.06 6.34
CA TRP A 180 -6.26 -36.71 6.25
C TRP A 180 -5.28 -35.69 6.83
N LEU A 181 -4.72 -35.94 8.02
CA LEU A 181 -3.74 -35.07 8.67
C LEU A 181 -2.50 -34.90 7.80
N GLU A 182 -1.96 -36.00 7.27
CA GLU A 182 -0.78 -35.98 6.40
C GLU A 182 -1.03 -35.18 5.12
N ARG A 183 -2.13 -35.48 4.42
CA ARG A 183 -2.49 -34.81 3.17
C ARG A 183 -2.71 -33.32 3.37
N ASN A 184 -3.42 -32.94 4.43
CA ASN A 184 -3.71 -31.52 4.69
C ASN A 184 -2.46 -30.77 5.14
N TYR A 185 -1.59 -31.39 5.92
CA TYR A 185 -0.31 -30.80 6.28
C TYR A 185 0.54 -30.53 5.03
N GLN A 186 0.73 -31.55 4.18
CA GLN A 186 1.48 -31.42 2.93
C GLN A 186 0.88 -30.36 1.99
N ASN A 187 -0.45 -30.34 1.86
CA ASN A 187 -1.13 -29.34 1.04
C ASN A 187 -0.92 -27.91 1.58
N GLN A 188 -0.96 -27.73 2.89
CA GLN A 188 -0.75 -26.42 3.50
C GLN A 188 0.70 -25.94 3.37
N VAL A 189 1.67 -26.82 3.58
CA VAL A 189 3.09 -26.52 3.35
C VAL A 189 3.30 -26.13 1.89
N TYR A 190 2.82 -26.96 0.96
CA TYR A 190 2.94 -26.69 -0.48
C TYR A 190 2.32 -25.35 -0.86
N PHE A 191 1.06 -25.10 -0.45
CA PHE A 191 0.36 -23.87 -0.75
C PHE A 191 1.06 -22.65 -0.14
N TRP A 192 1.56 -22.78 1.09
CA TRP A 192 2.30 -21.71 1.75
C TRP A 192 3.60 -21.38 1.01
N ASP A 193 4.43 -22.39 0.75
CA ASP A 193 5.77 -22.20 0.20
C ASP A 193 5.78 -21.80 -1.27
N ASN A 194 4.78 -22.25 -2.05
CA ASN A 194 4.78 -22.09 -3.51
C ASN A 194 3.74 -21.08 -4.02
N VAL A 195 2.84 -20.60 -3.16
CA VAL A 195 1.77 -19.68 -3.57
C VAL A 195 1.64 -18.52 -2.60
N ALA A 196 1.16 -18.76 -1.38
CA ALA A 196 0.75 -17.67 -0.49
C ALA A 196 1.91 -16.77 -0.04
N ARG A 197 3.02 -17.36 0.40
CA ARG A 197 4.19 -16.59 0.87
C ARG A 197 4.89 -15.87 -0.29
N PRO A 198 5.18 -16.52 -1.46
CA PRO A 198 5.79 -15.83 -2.59
C PRO A 198 4.96 -14.66 -3.14
N GLU A 199 3.65 -14.85 -3.34
CA GLU A 199 2.78 -13.79 -3.87
C GLU A 199 2.70 -12.61 -2.89
N ALA A 200 2.55 -12.90 -1.59
CA ALA A 200 2.56 -11.86 -0.57
C ALA A 200 3.91 -11.13 -0.49
N GLN A 201 5.03 -11.84 -0.70
CA GLN A 201 6.35 -11.23 -0.75
C GLN A 201 6.49 -10.32 -1.98
N GLU A 202 6.02 -10.74 -3.14
CA GLU A 202 6.03 -9.93 -4.36
C GLU A 202 5.21 -8.63 -4.17
N ASP A 203 4.04 -8.71 -3.55
CA ASP A 203 3.23 -7.53 -3.22
C ASP A 203 3.99 -6.57 -2.27
N LEU A 204 4.67 -7.10 -1.25
CA LEU A 204 5.48 -6.30 -0.33
C LEU A 204 6.68 -5.64 -1.04
N ASP A 205 7.36 -6.38 -1.91
CA ASP A 205 8.48 -5.86 -2.70
C ASP A 205 8.01 -4.76 -3.67
N TYR A 206 6.82 -4.91 -4.27
CA TYR A 206 6.21 -3.89 -5.10
C TYR A 206 5.94 -2.60 -4.34
N LEU A 207 5.57 -2.66 -3.07
CA LEU A 207 5.36 -1.47 -2.26
C LEU A 207 6.68 -0.70 -2.07
N GLU A 208 7.75 -1.40 -1.73
CA GLU A 208 9.08 -0.81 -1.56
C GLU A 208 9.61 -0.20 -2.87
N VAL A 209 9.49 -0.94 -3.98
CA VAL A 209 9.97 -0.51 -5.30
C VAL A 209 9.16 0.66 -5.85
N ASN A 210 7.84 0.68 -5.64
CA ASN A 210 6.98 1.74 -6.20
C ASN A 210 7.00 3.04 -5.38
N ARG A 211 7.32 2.99 -4.07
CA ARG A 211 7.34 4.17 -3.21
C ARG A 211 8.17 5.33 -3.81
N PRO A 212 9.45 5.15 -4.23
CA PRO A 212 10.23 6.23 -4.86
C PRO A 212 9.56 6.83 -6.10
N TYR A 213 8.91 6.03 -6.93
CA TYR A 213 8.22 6.52 -8.12
C TYR A 213 7.00 7.37 -7.76
N LEU A 214 6.23 6.98 -6.75
CA LEU A 214 5.08 7.75 -6.28
C LEU A 214 5.49 9.10 -5.68
N VAL A 215 6.60 9.13 -4.95
CA VAL A 215 7.20 10.35 -4.40
C VAL A 215 7.69 11.26 -5.54
N GLU A 216 8.40 10.71 -6.53
CA GLU A 216 8.89 11.47 -7.68
C GLU A 216 7.76 12.02 -8.53
N GLU A 217 6.70 11.25 -8.76
CA GLU A 217 5.53 11.71 -9.51
C GLU A 217 4.83 12.90 -8.81
N ASN A 218 4.76 12.88 -7.48
CA ASN A 218 4.27 14.02 -6.70
C ASN A 218 5.20 15.24 -6.84
N ARG A 219 6.52 15.05 -6.74
CA ARG A 219 7.51 16.11 -6.96
C ARG A 219 7.35 16.76 -8.35
N LEU A 220 7.26 15.95 -9.39
CA LEU A 220 7.07 16.41 -10.77
C LEU A 220 5.73 17.12 -10.98
N CYS A 221 4.69 16.77 -10.21
CA CYS A 221 3.43 17.49 -10.23
C CYS A 221 3.58 18.92 -9.71
N LEU A 222 4.28 19.07 -8.57
CA LEU A 222 4.51 20.35 -7.91
C LEU A 222 5.49 21.24 -8.70
N GLU A 223 6.51 20.66 -9.32
CA GLU A 223 7.49 21.39 -10.15
C GLU A 223 6.81 22.13 -11.33
N ARG A 224 5.74 21.57 -11.91
CA ARG A 224 4.98 22.25 -12.97
C ARG A 224 4.30 23.53 -12.51
N ILE A 225 3.88 23.60 -11.25
CA ILE A 225 3.27 24.79 -10.65
C ILE A 225 4.31 25.91 -10.57
N GLN A 226 5.51 25.59 -10.10
CA GLN A 226 6.62 26.55 -10.01
C GLN A 226 7.01 27.13 -11.38
N VAL A 227 7.05 26.28 -12.42
CA VAL A 227 7.35 26.73 -13.79
C VAL A 227 6.32 27.76 -14.27
N GLN A 228 5.03 27.49 -14.06
CA GLN A 228 3.96 28.41 -14.46
C GLN A 228 4.00 29.72 -13.68
N MET A 229 4.20 29.67 -12.37
CA MET A 229 4.35 30.88 -11.56
C MET A 229 5.52 31.75 -12.05
N THR A 230 6.65 31.11 -12.42
CA THR A 230 7.82 31.80 -12.98
C THR A 230 7.50 32.50 -14.31
N GLU A 231 6.66 31.90 -15.15
CA GLU A 231 6.20 32.50 -16.40
C GLU A 231 5.30 33.71 -16.15
N VAL A 232 4.36 33.60 -15.21
CA VAL A 232 3.48 34.70 -14.81
C VAL A 232 4.31 35.84 -14.20
N ASP A 233 5.23 35.52 -13.30
CA ASP A 233 6.11 36.52 -12.66
C ASP A 233 6.93 37.30 -13.68
N ARG A 234 7.49 36.58 -14.68
CA ARG A 234 8.22 37.22 -15.80
C ARG A 234 7.30 38.13 -16.62
N SER A 235 6.08 37.68 -16.93
CA SER A 235 5.09 38.46 -17.69
C SER A 235 4.72 39.75 -16.94
N ILE A 236 4.47 39.65 -15.63
CA ILE A 236 4.14 40.80 -14.78
C ILE A 236 5.31 41.77 -14.75
N ASN A 237 6.53 41.31 -14.46
CA ASN A 237 7.73 42.16 -14.43
C ASN A 237 7.98 42.94 -15.73
N GLN A 238 7.65 42.38 -16.89
CA GLN A 238 7.75 43.08 -18.18
C GLN A 238 6.72 44.20 -18.35
N ARG A 239 5.58 44.11 -17.66
CA ARG A 239 4.46 45.07 -17.73
C ARG A 239 4.53 46.16 -16.67
N ILE A 240 5.25 45.96 -15.56
CA ILE A 240 5.32 46.94 -14.46
C ILE A 240 5.70 48.34 -14.97
N ASN A 241 6.76 48.45 -15.77
CA ASN A 241 7.23 49.75 -16.29
C ASN A 241 6.22 50.47 -17.20
N GLN A 242 5.20 49.77 -17.70
CA GLN A 242 4.14 50.35 -18.53
C GLN A 242 3.09 51.08 -17.68
N CYS A 243 3.08 50.84 -16.36
CA CYS A 243 2.18 51.49 -15.41
C CYS A 243 2.75 52.79 -14.82
N VAL A 244 3.87 53.30 -15.33
CA VAL A 244 4.49 54.55 -14.90
C VAL A 244 4.65 55.43 -16.14
N VAL A 245 4.01 56.61 -16.16
CA VAL A 245 3.91 57.49 -17.36
C VAL A 245 4.53 58.84 -17.12
#